data_AF-A0A651HW10-F1
#
_entry.id   AF-A0A651HW10-F1
#
_cell.length_a   1.000
_cell.length_b   1.000
_cell.length_c   1.000
_cell.angle_alpha   90.00
_cell.angle_beta   90.00
_cell.angle_gamma   90.00
#
_symmetry.space_group_name_H-M   'P 1'
#
loop_
_entity.id
_entity.type
_entity.pdbx_description
1 polymer ?
#
loop_
_entity_poly.entity_id
_entity_poly.type
_entity_poly.pdbx_seq_one_letter_code
_entity_poly.pdbx_strand_id
1 'polypeptide(L)' 'MRESISISLPKDLKDEIDRLTRAEGISRSDLVREALRDHLFSRRLRALRRELMPYAEAQGVYTDEDVFREVS' A
#
# COMPACT_ATOMS: atom_id res chain seq x y z
N MET A 1 5.59 -14.16 -17.04
CA MET A 1 4.27 -14.31 -17.68
C MET A 1 3.36 -13.21 -17.16
N ARG A 2 2.47 -12.64 -18.00
CA ARG A 2 1.46 -11.67 -17.56
C ARG A 2 0.15 -12.41 -17.36
N GLU A 3 -0.46 -12.25 -16.20
CA GLU A 3 -1.78 -12.78 -15.87
C GLU A 3 -2.79 -11.64 -15.83
N SER A 4 -4.00 -11.86 -16.34
CA SER A 4 -5.07 -10.88 -16.37
C SER A 4 -6.14 -11.22 -15.34
N ILE A 5 -6.59 -10.23 -14.58
CA ILE A 5 -7.70 -10.34 -13.66
C ILE A 5 -8.83 -9.45 -14.18
N SER A 6 -10.02 -10.02 -14.36
CA SER A 6 -11.23 -9.26 -14.64
C SER A 6 -12.00 -9.05 -13.34
N ILE A 7 -12.34 -7.80 -13.02
CA ILE A 7 -13.04 -7.44 -11.78
C ILE A 7 -14.25 -6.58 -12.10
N SER A 8 -15.34 -6.80 -11.37
CA SER A 8 -16.49 -5.89 -11.40
C SER A 8 -16.22 -4.71 -10.48
N LEU A 9 -16.48 -3.49 -10.96
CA LEU A 9 -16.32 -2.25 -10.20
C LEU A 9 -17.64 -1.47 -10.19
N PRO A 10 -17.97 -0.82 -9.07
CA PRO A 10 -18.99 0.22 -9.04
C PRO A 10 -18.75 1.27 -10.12
N LYS A 11 -19.83 1.79 -10.72
CA LYS A 11 -19.76 2.71 -11.87
C LYS A 11 -19.02 4.00 -11.50
N ASP A 12 -19.31 4.55 -10.33
CA ASP A 12 -18.68 5.73 -9.76
C ASP A 12 -17.16 5.56 -9.62
N LEU A 13 -16.70 4.41 -9.11
CA LEU A 13 -15.27 4.12 -8.97
C LEU A 13 -14.59 4.01 -10.34
N LYS A 14 -15.24 3.37 -11.31
CA LYS A 14 -14.73 3.33 -12.69
C LYS A 14 -14.60 4.74 -13.28
N ASP A 15 -15.61 5.59 -13.08
CA ASP A 15 -15.61 6.97 -13.58
C ASP A 15 -14.49 7.80 -12.93
N GLU A 16 -14.18 7.56 -11.65
CA GLU A 16 -13.07 8.20 -10.95
C GLU A 16 -11.70 7.77 -11.49
N ILE A 17 -11.49 6.46 -11.67
CA ILE A 17 -10.28 5.91 -12.31
C ILE A 17 -10.08 6.53 -13.70
N ASP A 18 -11.15 6.64 -14.49
CA ASP A 18 -11.11 7.22 -15.83
C ASP A 18 -10.72 8.71 -15.81
N ARG A 19 -11.16 9.47 -14.81
CA ARG A 19 -10.77 10.88 -14.67
C ARG A 19 -9.29 11.02 -14.30
N LEU A 20 -8.84 10.24 -13.31
CA LEU A 20 -7.46 10.32 -12.81
C LEU A 20 -6.45 9.92 -13.89
N THR A 21 -6.70 8.79 -14.55
CA THR A 21 -5.83 8.28 -15.63
C THR A 21 -5.72 9.26 -16.81
N ARG A 22 -6.80 9.97 -17.15
CA ARG A 22 -6.76 11.03 -18.18
C ARG A 22 -5.98 12.26 -17.73
N ALA A 23 -6.11 12.66 -16.47
CA ALA A 23 -5.41 13.82 -15.93
C ALA A 23 -3.89 13.58 -15.83
N GLU A 24 -3.49 12.36 -15.45
CA GLU A 24 -2.09 11.99 -15.22
C GLU A 24 -1.39 11.37 -16.44
N GLY A 25 -2.15 11.02 -17.49
CA GLY A 25 -1.60 10.39 -18.69
C GLY A 25 -1.11 8.95 -18.49
N ILE A 26 -1.61 8.27 -17.46
CA ILE A 26 -1.27 6.87 -17.13
C ILE A 26 -2.38 5.90 -17.54
N SER A 27 -2.05 4.61 -17.71
CA SER A 27 -3.07 3.61 -18.04
C SER A 27 -3.86 3.19 -16.79
N ARG A 28 -5.13 2.80 -16.97
CA ARG A 28 -5.96 2.20 -15.90
C ARG A 28 -5.27 1.01 -15.23
N SER A 29 -4.62 0.17 -16.03
CA SER A 29 -3.93 -1.02 -15.54
C SER A 29 -2.71 -0.67 -14.70
N ASP A 30 -2.02 0.44 -14.99
CA ASP A 30 -0.88 0.87 -14.20
C ASP A 30 -1.35 1.45 -12.86
N LEU A 31 -2.34 2.34 -12.88
CA LEU A 31 -2.95 2.88 -11.66
C LEU A 31 -3.47 1.77 -10.74
N VAL A 32 -4.25 0.82 -11.27
CA VAL A 32 -4.80 -0.29 -10.48
C VAL A 32 -3.69 -1.19 -9.95
N ARG A 33 -2.64 -1.45 -10.75
CA ARG A 33 -1.51 -2.28 -10.32
C ARG A 33 -0.71 -1.61 -9.19
N GLU A 34 -0.49 -0.31 -9.28
CA GLU A 34 0.18 0.47 -8.25
C GLU A 34 -0.63 0.50 -6.96
N ALA A 35 -1.92 0.85 -7.04
CA ALA A 35 -2.82 0.84 -5.89
C ALA A 35 -2.87 -0.52 -5.19
N LEU A 36 -2.90 -1.62 -5.96
CA LEU A 36 -2.86 -2.98 -5.40
C LEU A 36 -1.52 -3.29 -4.73
N ARG A 37 -0.39 -2.87 -5.31
CA ARG A 37 0.94 -3.06 -4.71
C ARG A 37 1.04 -2.31 -3.38
N ASP A 38 0.63 -1.05 -3.35
CA ASP A 38 0.68 -0.22 -2.14
C ASP A 38 -0.24 -0.76 -1.06
N HIS A 39 -1.45 -1.18 -1.43
CA HIS A 39 -2.38 -1.80 -0.50
C HIS A 39 -1.80 -3.09 0.11
N LEU A 40 -1.24 -3.97 -0.72
CA LEU A 40 -0.62 -5.21 -0.24
C LEU A 40 0.61 -4.95 0.62
N PHE A 41 1.46 -4.00 0.22
CA PHE A 41 2.63 -3.60 1.00
C PHE A 41 2.22 -3.07 2.37
N SER A 42 1.27 -2.14 2.42
CA SER A 42 0.75 -1.57 3.66
C SER A 42 0.16 -2.66 4.59
N ARG A 43 -0.53 -3.67 4.03
CA ARG A 43 -1.01 -4.81 4.83
C ARG A 43 0.13 -5.67 5.37
N ARG A 44 1.16 -5.96 4.57
CA ARG A 44 2.34 -6.73 5.01
C ARG A 44 3.12 -5.98 6.08
N LEU A 45 3.36 -4.68 5.89
CA LEU A 45 4.05 -3.83 6.86
C LEU A 45 3.33 -3.83 8.21
N ARG A 46 2.00 -3.66 8.22
CA ARG A 46 1.20 -3.72 9.45
C ARG A 46 1.25 -5.09 10.13
N ALA A 47 1.30 -6.17 9.34
CA ALA A 47 1.44 -7.52 9.90
C ALA A 47 2.81 -7.71 10.54
N LEU A 48 3.87 -7.33 9.84
CA LEU A 48 5.25 -7.41 10.32
C LEU A 48 5.45 -6.55 11.57
N ARG A 49 4.91 -5.32 11.60
CA ARG A 49 4.97 -4.47 12.80
C ARG A 49 4.38 -5.17 14.01
N ARG A 50 3.18 -5.75 13.89
CA ARG A 50 2.54 -6.49 15.00
C ARG A 50 3.38 -7.67 15.49
N GLU A 51 4.02 -8.38 14.58
CA GLU A 51 4.91 -9.49 14.91
C GLU A 51 6.17 -9.02 15.65
N LEU A 52 6.72 -7.87 15.25
CA LEU A 52 7.97 -7.34 15.80
C LEU A 52 7.80 -6.51 17.07
N MET A 53 6.60 -6.03 17.41
CA MET A 53 6.38 -5.18 18.59
C MET A 53 6.90 -5.75 19.90
N PRO A 54 6.67 -7.03 20.25
CA PRO A 54 7.18 -7.57 21.52
C PRO A 54 8.70 -7.49 21.63
N TYR A 55 9.42 -7.63 20.52
CA TYR A 55 10.88 -7.55 20.49
C TYR A 55 11.36 -6.09 20.58
N ALA A 56 10.66 -5.16 19.92
CA ALA A 56 10.96 -3.74 20.00
C ALA A 56 10.72 -3.19 21.41
N GLU A 57 9.60 -3.56 22.05
CA GLU A 57 9.25 -3.17 23.41
C GLU A 57 10.28 -3.69 24.43
N ALA A 58 10.80 -4.90 24.25
CA ALA A 58 11.87 -5.46 25.07
C ALA A 58 13.19 -4.69 24.94
N GLN A 59 13.37 -3.92 23.86
CA GLN A 59 14.52 -3.05 23.61
C GLN A 59 14.22 -1.57 23.93
N GLY A 60 13.05 -1.26 24.48
CA GLY A 60 12.67 0.11 24.85
C GLY A 60 12.18 0.98 23.69
N VAL A 61 11.83 0.39 22.55
CA VAL A 61 11.31 1.08 21.36
C VAL A 61 9.78 0.92 21.32
N TYR A 62 9.04 2.03 21.43
CA TYR A 62 7.57 2.01 21.53
C TYR A 62 6.88 2.83 20.44
N THR A 63 7.56 3.84 19.91
CA THR A 63 7.01 4.80 18.95
C THR A 63 7.83 4.83 17.67
N ASP A 64 7.23 5.37 16.61
CA ASP A 64 7.95 5.56 15.34
C ASP A 64 9.10 6.57 15.52
N GLU A 65 8.95 7.54 16.44
CA GLU A 65 10.02 8.49 16.79
C GLU A 65 11.22 7.78 17.43
N ASP A 66 10.98 6.77 18.28
CA ASP A 66 12.07 5.97 18.87
C ASP A 66 12.85 5.25 17.77
N VAL A 67 12.15 4.71 16.77
CA VAL A 67 12.79 4.08 15.60
C VAL A 67 13.62 5.10 14.83
N PHE A 68 13.07 6.27 14.53
CA PHE A 68 13.79 7.30 13.75
C PHE A 68 15.08 7.75 14.44
N ARG A 69 15.07 7.92 15.77
CA ARG A 69 16.28 8.28 16.54
C ARG A 69 17.38 7.22 16.47
N GLU A 70 17.04 5.95 16.29
CA GLU A 70 18.01 4.86 16.25
C GLU A 70 18.59 4.60 14.84
N VAL A 71 17.88 4.98 13.78
CA VAL A 71 18.27 4.64 12.38
C VAL A 71 18.64 5.85 11.50
N SER A 72 18.50 7.08 12.00
CA SER A 72 18.77 8.31 11.24
C SER A 72 20.03 9.04 11.68
#